data_AF-X0RXB8-F1
#
_entry.id   AF-X0RXB8-F1
#
_cell.length_a   1.000
_cell.length_b   1.000
_cell.length_c   1.000
_cell.angle_alpha   90.00
_cell.angle_beta   90.00
_cell.angle_gamma   90.00
#
_symmetry.space_group_name_H-M   'P 1'
#
loop_
_entity.id
_entity.type
_entity.pdbx_description
1 polymer ?
#
loop_
_entity_poly.entity_id
_entity_poly.type
_entity_poly.pdbx_seq_one_letter_code
_entity_poly.pdbx_strand_id
1 'polypeptide(L)'
;MAEIKEASNTKEEQKQKVSKTKDGHTQSATVPDAADEPVVTRHSVTVGKTKLSYSAETGMLPLLKDDGTAKASMFYIAYTLDGGDSSRPIIYCFNGGPGASAVWLHLGGLGPKRARVNPDATLPPPPYELVTNHHTILPYADLIFIDPVATG
;
A
#
# COMPACT_ATOMS: atom_id res chain seq x y z
N MET A 1 42.74 2.49 36.98
CA MET A 1 41.49 3.29 37.04
C MET A 1 41.08 3.63 35.63
N ALA A 2 40.03 2.98 35.12
CA ALA A 2 39.16 3.47 34.06
C ALA A 2 37.89 2.61 34.11
N GLU A 3 36.80 3.19 34.60
CA GLU A 3 35.46 2.60 34.61
C GLU A 3 34.94 2.48 33.17
N ILE A 4 34.37 1.32 32.82
CA ILE A 4 33.47 1.20 31.67
C ILE A 4 32.06 1.21 32.24
N LYS A 5 31.36 2.33 32.04
CA LYS A 5 29.92 2.44 32.32
C LYS A 5 29.13 1.89 31.15
N GLU A 6 28.22 0.96 31.45
CA GLU A 6 27.09 0.62 30.58
C GLU A 6 26.28 1.88 30.27
N ALA A 7 25.94 2.08 29.00
CA ALA A 7 24.97 3.07 28.59
C ALA A 7 23.83 2.39 27.81
N SER A 8 22.67 2.53 28.41
CA SER A 8 21.34 2.07 28.06
C SER A 8 20.86 2.45 26.66
N ASN A 9 20.11 1.51 26.09
CA ASN A 9 19.16 1.62 25.00
C ASN A 9 18.11 2.73 25.23
N THR A 10 17.96 3.67 24.29
CA THR A 10 16.64 4.29 24.02
C THR A 10 16.56 4.77 22.57
N LYS A 11 15.57 4.24 21.86
CA LYS A 11 15.02 4.77 20.61
C LYS A 11 14.39 6.14 20.89
N GLU A 12 14.72 7.15 20.10
CA GLU A 12 13.88 8.34 19.95
C GLU A 12 13.27 8.37 18.55
N GLU A 13 11.94 8.39 18.57
CA GLU A 13 11.01 8.45 17.46
C GLU A 13 11.13 9.80 16.73
N GLN A 14 11.27 9.74 15.40
CA GLN A 14 11.05 10.91 14.54
C GLN A 14 9.56 11.25 14.53
N LYS A 15 9.15 12.09 15.46
CA LYS A 15 7.79 12.65 15.54
C LYS A 15 7.65 13.75 14.49
N GLN A 16 6.82 13.52 13.47
CA GLN A 16 6.38 14.54 12.52
C GLN A 16 5.83 15.76 13.30
N LYS A 17 6.43 16.92 13.08
CA LYS A 17 5.95 18.21 13.59
C LYS A 17 4.64 18.56 12.88
N VAL A 18 3.52 18.39 13.58
CA VAL A 18 2.25 19.03 13.22
C VAL A 18 2.37 20.51 13.60
N SER A 19 2.33 21.42 12.63
CA SER A 19 2.20 22.84 12.91
C SER A 19 0.78 23.11 13.41
N LYS A 20 0.66 23.70 14.61
CA LYS A 20 -0.62 24.13 15.15
C LYS A 20 -0.88 25.57 14.73
N THR A 21 -1.92 25.79 13.92
CA THR A 21 -2.55 27.11 13.74
C THR A 21 -3.44 27.45 14.95
N LYS A 22 -3.66 28.74 15.19
CA LYS A 22 -4.28 29.30 16.41
C LYS A 22 -5.78 29.06 16.58
N ASP A 23 -6.43 28.40 15.63
CA ASP A 23 -7.83 28.00 15.74
C ASP A 23 -7.87 26.47 15.63
N GLY A 24 -8.42 25.80 16.64
CA GLY A 24 -8.33 24.36 16.89
C GLY A 24 -9.01 23.43 15.87
N HIS A 25 -8.90 23.72 14.57
CA HIS A 25 -9.17 22.80 13.49
C HIS A 25 -7.85 22.21 13.01
N THR A 26 -7.71 20.90 13.17
CA THR A 26 -6.66 20.13 12.49
C THR A 26 -6.77 20.44 11.01
N GLN A 27 -5.71 21.00 10.42
CA GLN A 27 -5.64 21.23 8.99
C GLN A 27 -5.90 19.90 8.30
N SER A 28 -7.01 19.80 7.54
CA SER A 28 -7.34 18.59 6.80
C SER A 28 -6.16 18.26 5.91
N ALA A 29 -5.71 17.00 5.92
CA ALA A 29 -4.68 16.55 4.99
C ALA A 29 -5.13 16.86 3.56
N THR A 30 -4.24 17.42 2.75
CA THR A 30 -4.48 17.60 1.32
C THR A 30 -4.48 16.24 0.66
N VAL A 31 -5.51 15.95 -0.14
CA VAL A 31 -5.55 14.72 -0.94
C VAL A 31 -4.53 14.87 -2.08
N PRO A 32 -3.59 13.92 -2.25
CA PRO A 32 -2.62 13.96 -3.35
C PRO A 32 -3.30 13.95 -4.72
N ASP A 33 -2.61 14.46 -5.74
CA ASP A 33 -3.00 14.34 -7.13
C ASP A 33 -1.89 13.70 -7.99
N ALA A 34 -2.15 13.55 -9.30
CA ALA A 34 -1.25 12.87 -10.22
C ALA A 34 0.07 13.61 -10.52
N ALA A 35 0.22 14.85 -10.06
CA ALA A 35 1.48 15.58 -10.10
C ALA A 35 2.40 15.25 -8.91
N ASP A 36 1.86 14.66 -7.84
CA ASP A 36 2.68 14.19 -6.72
C ASP A 36 3.48 12.93 -7.10
N GLU A 37 4.72 12.85 -6.59
CA GLU A 37 5.57 11.68 -6.84
C GLU A 37 5.00 10.43 -6.14
N PRO A 38 4.98 9.27 -6.82
CA PRO A 38 4.61 8.01 -6.19
C PRO A 38 5.54 7.66 -5.03
N VAL A 39 4.96 7.06 -3.99
CA VAL A 39 5.71 6.54 -2.84
C VAL A 39 6.03 5.07 -3.09
N VAL A 40 7.31 4.72 -3.06
CA VAL A 40 7.79 3.35 -3.26
C VAL A 40 8.42 2.81 -1.98
N THR A 41 8.03 1.60 -1.60
CA THR A 41 8.61 0.86 -0.47
C THR A 41 9.00 -0.55 -0.89
N ARG A 42 10.00 -1.14 -0.24
CA ARG A 42 10.48 -2.50 -0.56
C ARG A 42 10.16 -3.47 0.55
N HIS A 43 9.67 -4.65 0.18
CA HIS A 43 9.18 -5.66 1.11
C HIS A 43 9.56 -7.06 0.65
N SER A 44 9.30 -8.05 1.50
CA SER A 44 9.31 -9.45 1.06
C SER A 44 8.28 -10.28 1.81
N VAL A 45 7.81 -11.34 1.16
CA VAL A 45 6.97 -12.39 1.76
C VAL A 45 7.54 -13.76 1.40
N THR A 46 7.17 -14.79 2.16
CA THR A 46 7.50 -16.18 1.83
C THR A 46 6.23 -16.95 1.49
N VAL A 47 6.14 -17.45 0.26
CA VAL A 47 5.02 -18.25 -0.25
C VAL A 47 5.52 -19.65 -0.50
N GLY A 48 5.02 -20.63 0.27
CA GLY A 48 5.59 -21.97 0.29
C GLY A 48 7.06 -21.93 0.73
N LYS A 49 7.97 -22.35 -0.16
CA LYS A 49 9.43 -22.30 0.06
C LYS A 49 10.11 -21.13 -0.65
N THR A 50 9.35 -20.31 -1.36
CA THR A 50 9.89 -19.24 -2.20
C THR A 50 9.76 -17.91 -1.49
N LYS A 51 10.88 -17.20 -1.33
CA LYS A 51 10.89 -15.81 -0.90
C LYS A 51 10.65 -14.91 -2.12
N LEU A 52 9.65 -14.04 -2.02
CA LEU A 52 9.32 -13.03 -3.01
C LEU A 52 9.75 -11.68 -2.43
N SER A 53 10.78 -11.06 -3.00
CA SER A 53 11.11 -9.65 -2.75
C SER A 53 10.37 -8.81 -3.78
N TYR A 54 9.76 -7.70 -3.35
CA TYR A 54 8.96 -6.87 -4.23
C TYR A 54 8.96 -5.41 -3.79
N SER A 55 8.73 -4.55 -4.78
CA SER A 55 8.47 -3.13 -4.57
C SER A 55 6.96 -2.90 -4.53
N ALA A 56 6.50 -2.14 -3.53
CA ALA A 56 5.12 -1.67 -3.39
C ALA A 56 5.10 -0.16 -3.61
N GLU A 57 4.40 0.26 -4.66
CA GLU A 57 4.29 1.65 -5.08
C GLU A 57 2.85 2.12 -4.93
N THR A 58 2.66 3.35 -4.45
CA THR A 58 1.34 3.97 -4.35
C THR A 58 1.39 5.37 -4.92
N GLY A 59 0.36 5.78 -5.63
CA GLY A 59 0.29 7.13 -6.17
C GLY A 59 -1.06 7.43 -6.80
N MET A 60 -1.07 8.44 -7.66
CA MET A 60 -2.26 8.93 -8.33
C MET A 60 -2.06 8.88 -9.85
N LEU A 61 -3.02 8.30 -10.58
CA LEU A 61 -3.06 8.25 -12.05
C LEU A 61 -3.93 9.40 -12.57
N PRO A 62 -3.49 10.16 -13.58
CA PRO A 62 -4.29 11.25 -14.11
C PRO A 62 -5.38 10.72 -15.03
N LEU A 63 -6.60 11.23 -14.85
CA LEU A 63 -7.65 11.16 -15.87
C LEU A 63 -7.58 12.45 -16.69
N LEU A 64 -7.19 12.34 -17.95
CA LEU A 64 -6.95 13.50 -18.81
C LEU A 64 -8.22 13.96 -19.52
N LYS A 65 -8.29 15.26 -19.83
CA LYS A 65 -9.19 15.82 -20.84
C LYS A 65 -8.56 15.70 -22.24
N ASP A 66 -9.32 16.04 -23.26
CA ASP A 66 -8.86 16.04 -24.66
C ASP A 66 -7.68 17.01 -24.91
N ASP A 67 -7.58 18.08 -24.11
CA ASP A 67 -6.48 19.04 -24.16
C ASP A 67 -5.20 18.58 -23.43
N GLY A 68 -5.22 17.38 -22.85
CA GLY A 68 -4.11 16.80 -22.08
C GLY A 68 -4.00 17.30 -20.64
N THR A 69 -4.86 18.21 -20.18
CA THR A 69 -4.88 18.63 -18.78
C THR A 69 -5.58 17.60 -17.90
N ALA A 70 -5.15 17.46 -16.64
CA ALA A 70 -5.80 16.58 -15.69
C ALA A 70 -7.24 17.07 -15.38
N LYS A 71 -8.20 16.15 -15.48
CA LYS A 71 -9.61 16.33 -15.07
C LYS A 71 -9.82 15.85 -13.65
N ALA A 72 -9.19 14.74 -13.29
CA ALA A 72 -9.25 14.11 -11.98
C ALA A 72 -8.03 13.18 -11.80
N SER A 73 -7.91 12.59 -10.62
CA SER A 73 -6.86 11.63 -10.30
C SER A 73 -7.48 10.38 -9.67
N MET A 74 -6.95 9.20 -10.00
CA MET A 74 -7.36 7.90 -9.46
C MET A 74 -6.23 7.32 -8.62
N PHE A 75 -6.54 6.86 -7.41
CA PHE A 75 -5.53 6.25 -6.55
C PHE A 75 -5.16 4.85 -7.07
N TYR A 76 -3.90 4.46 -6.90
CA TYR A 76 -3.46 3.10 -7.19
C TYR A 76 -2.45 2.57 -6.18
N ILE A 77 -2.36 1.24 -6.13
CA ILE A 77 -1.30 0.49 -5.45
C ILE A 77 -0.74 -0.53 -6.44
N ALA A 78 0.56 -0.46 -6.72
CA ALA A 78 1.26 -1.39 -7.57
C ALA A 78 2.22 -2.29 -6.78
N TYR A 79 2.31 -3.56 -7.19
CA TYR A 79 3.26 -4.54 -6.69
C TYR A 79 4.06 -5.12 -7.85
N THR A 80 5.37 -4.89 -7.81
CA THR A 80 6.32 -5.36 -8.83
C THR A 80 7.29 -6.33 -8.17
N LEU A 81 7.40 -7.55 -8.71
CA LEU A 81 8.36 -8.53 -8.21
C LEU A 81 9.79 -8.09 -8.57
N ASP A 82 10.67 -8.01 -7.57
CA ASP A 82 12.05 -7.61 -7.79
C ASP A 82 12.81 -8.71 -8.57
N GLY A 83 13.61 -8.31 -9.57
CA GLY A 83 14.40 -9.25 -10.38
C GLY A 83 13.60 -10.01 -11.44
N GLY A 84 12.33 -9.64 -11.67
CA GLY A 84 11.55 -10.11 -12.80
C GLY A 84 12.09 -9.58 -14.14
N ASP A 85 11.82 -10.30 -15.22
CA ASP A 85 12.09 -9.83 -16.58
C ASP A 85 10.92 -8.99 -17.14
N SER A 86 11.15 -8.32 -18.28
CA SER A 86 10.16 -7.47 -18.94
C SER A 86 9.03 -8.23 -19.64
N SER A 87 9.05 -9.56 -19.65
CA SER A 87 7.98 -10.39 -20.23
C SER A 87 6.88 -10.74 -19.24
N ARG A 88 7.09 -10.43 -17.95
CA ARG A 88 6.08 -10.63 -16.91
C ARG A 88 4.80 -9.86 -17.23
N PRO A 89 3.63 -10.52 -17.17
CA PRO A 89 2.36 -9.85 -17.40
C PRO A 89 2.04 -8.89 -16.25
N ILE A 90 1.28 -7.84 -16.58
CA ILE A 90 0.70 -6.90 -15.62
C ILE A 90 -0.80 -7.15 -15.54
N ILE A 91 -1.33 -7.25 -14.32
CA ILE A 91 -2.77 -7.40 -14.08
C ILE A 91 -3.30 -6.13 -13.41
N TYR A 92 -4.20 -5.45 -14.10
CA TYR A 92 -4.97 -4.32 -13.58
C TYR A 92 -6.22 -4.84 -12.85
N CYS A 93 -6.33 -4.52 -11.58
CA CYS A 93 -7.36 -5.01 -10.67
C CYS A 93 -8.34 -3.88 -10.34
N PHE A 94 -9.58 -4.02 -10.81
CA PHE A 94 -10.70 -3.14 -10.48
C PHE A 94 -11.73 -3.95 -9.69
N ASN A 95 -12.19 -3.42 -8.57
CA ASN A 95 -13.29 -4.05 -7.85
C ASN A 95 -14.65 -3.71 -8.48
N GLY A 96 -15.66 -4.51 -8.16
CA GLY A 96 -17.04 -4.32 -8.61
C GLY A 96 -17.84 -3.35 -7.75
N GLY A 97 -19.16 -3.41 -7.81
CA GLY A 97 -20.05 -2.53 -7.05
C GLY A 97 -21.21 -1.99 -7.87
N PRO A 98 -21.37 -0.67 -8.02
CA PRO A 98 -20.37 0.38 -8.19
C PRO A 98 -19.88 1.06 -6.89
N GLY A 99 -18.70 1.69 -6.95
CA GLY A 99 -18.19 2.55 -5.88
C GLY A 99 -17.32 1.88 -4.81
N ALA A 100 -17.10 0.56 -4.89
CA ALA A 100 -16.30 -0.15 -3.91
C ALA A 100 -14.80 -0.08 -4.24
N SER A 101 -13.97 0.12 -3.21
CA SER A 101 -12.51 0.16 -3.37
C SER A 101 -11.94 -1.21 -3.79
N ALA A 102 -10.84 -1.17 -4.55
CA ALA A 102 -9.94 -2.26 -4.88
C ALA A 102 -9.32 -2.93 -3.64
N VAL A 103 -9.44 -2.34 -2.44
CA VAL A 103 -8.98 -2.93 -1.18
C VAL A 103 -9.46 -4.37 -0.97
N TRP A 104 -10.67 -4.71 -1.46
CA TRP A 104 -11.21 -6.07 -1.36
C TRP A 104 -10.42 -7.09 -2.17
N LEU A 105 -9.98 -6.71 -3.38
CA LEU A 105 -9.10 -7.54 -4.19
C LEU A 105 -7.66 -7.48 -3.66
N HIS A 106 -7.24 -6.34 -3.15
CA HIS A 106 -5.89 -6.11 -2.65
C HIS A 106 -5.59 -6.90 -1.37
N LEU A 107 -6.36 -6.67 -0.30
CA LEU A 107 -6.16 -7.26 1.02
C LEU A 107 -7.10 -8.43 1.33
N GLY A 108 -8.04 -8.74 0.44
CA GLY A 108 -8.92 -9.91 0.54
C GLY A 108 -8.64 -11.01 -0.49
N GLY A 109 -7.91 -10.70 -1.57
CA GLY A 109 -7.75 -11.62 -2.71
C GLY A 109 -6.32 -11.81 -3.18
N LEU A 110 -5.84 -10.93 -4.06
CA LEU A 110 -4.71 -11.14 -4.97
C LEU A 110 -3.37 -10.62 -4.44
N GLY A 111 -3.38 -9.61 -3.56
CA GLY A 111 -2.17 -8.93 -3.10
C GLY A 111 -1.24 -9.83 -2.26
N PRO A 112 0.02 -9.41 -2.03
CA PRO A 112 1.02 -10.23 -1.33
C PRO A 112 0.73 -10.41 0.17
N LYS A 113 -0.07 -9.52 0.76
CA LYS A 113 -0.58 -9.62 2.12
C LYS A 113 -2.11 -9.54 2.09
N ARG A 114 -2.73 -10.11 3.12
CA ARG A 114 -4.18 -10.07 3.32
C ARG A 114 -4.54 -9.79 4.77
N ALA A 115 -5.75 -9.31 5.00
CA ALA A 115 -6.29 -9.24 6.36
C ALA A 115 -6.41 -10.66 6.95
N ARG A 116 -6.03 -10.82 8.23
CA ARG A 116 -6.34 -12.05 8.96
C ARG A 116 -7.83 -12.13 9.23
N VAL A 117 -8.39 -13.29 8.94
CA VAL A 117 -9.77 -13.69 9.29
C VAL A 117 -9.72 -15.04 10.00
N ASN A 118 -10.76 -15.33 10.78
CA ASN A 118 -10.94 -16.65 11.38
C ASN A 118 -11.24 -17.70 10.28
N PRO A 119 -11.14 -19.02 10.58
CA PRO A 119 -11.42 -20.07 9.60
C PRO A 119 -12.84 -20.03 9.01
N ASP A 120 -13.81 -19.48 9.74
CA ASP A 120 -15.19 -19.27 9.32
C ASP A 120 -15.43 -17.91 8.64
N ALA A 121 -14.35 -17.21 8.26
CA ALA A 121 -14.33 -15.88 7.66
C ALA A 121 -14.86 -14.74 8.55
N THR A 122 -15.10 -14.98 9.84
CA THR A 122 -15.42 -13.90 10.79
C THR A 122 -14.18 -13.09 11.17
N LEU A 123 -14.40 -11.87 11.68
CA LEU A 123 -13.31 -11.00 12.13
C LEU A 123 -12.76 -11.47 13.49
N PRO A 124 -11.43 -11.61 13.65
CA PRO A 124 -10.83 -11.86 14.96
C PRO A 124 -10.96 -10.60 15.85
N PRO A 125 -10.88 -10.72 17.19
CA PRO A 125 -10.80 -9.55 18.05
C PRO A 125 -9.52 -8.74 17.79
N PRO A 126 -9.52 -7.42 18.06
CA PRO A 126 -8.32 -6.60 17.93
C PRO A 126 -7.20 -7.08 18.88
N PRO A 127 -5.92 -6.85 18.52
CA PRO A 127 -5.43 -6.09 17.36
C PRO A 127 -5.56 -6.83 16.02
N TYR A 128 -5.96 -6.11 14.98
CA TYR A 128 -6.05 -6.64 13.61
C TYR A 128 -4.66 -6.71 12.97
N GLU A 129 -4.45 -7.71 12.12
CA GLU A 129 -3.15 -7.96 11.51
C GLU A 129 -3.26 -8.25 10.02
N LEU A 130 -2.22 -7.83 9.29
CA LEU A 130 -1.95 -8.29 7.94
C LEU A 130 -1.03 -9.50 7.99
N VAL A 131 -1.46 -10.58 7.34
CA VAL A 131 -0.69 -11.81 7.21
C VAL A 131 -0.25 -12.01 5.76
N THR A 132 0.79 -12.80 5.55
CA THR A 132 1.20 -13.21 4.19
C THR A 132 0.03 -13.88 3.49
N ASN A 133 -0.23 -13.47 2.24
CA ASN A 133 -1.19 -14.16 1.40
C ASN A 133 -0.48 -15.30 0.66
N HIS A 134 -0.63 -16.54 1.16
CA HIS A 134 -0.07 -17.72 0.50
C HIS A 134 -0.71 -18.05 -0.85
N HIS A 135 -1.78 -17.36 -1.24
CA HIS A 135 -2.48 -17.52 -2.52
C HIS A 135 -2.29 -16.30 -3.44
N THR A 136 -1.34 -15.41 -3.14
CA THR A 136 -1.06 -14.26 -4.00
C THR A 136 -0.66 -14.70 -5.41
N ILE A 137 -1.05 -13.91 -6.40
CA ILE A 137 -0.70 -14.12 -7.81
C ILE A 137 0.61 -13.42 -8.21
N LEU A 138 1.24 -12.68 -7.30
CA LEU A 138 2.49 -11.94 -7.53
C LEU A 138 3.65 -12.79 -8.13
N PRO A 139 3.82 -14.10 -7.84
CA PRO A 139 4.81 -14.91 -8.53
C PRO A 139 4.68 -14.89 -10.05
N TYR A 140 3.46 -14.73 -10.57
CA TYR A 140 3.13 -14.91 -11.97
C TYR A 140 2.90 -13.61 -12.73
N ALA A 141 2.53 -12.53 -12.05
CA ALA A 141 2.23 -11.23 -12.65
C ALA A 141 2.51 -10.10 -11.66
N ASP A 142 2.85 -8.92 -12.20
CA ASP A 142 2.85 -7.69 -11.41
C ASP A 142 1.43 -7.13 -11.34
N LEU A 143 1.08 -6.50 -10.22
CA LEU A 143 -0.31 -6.20 -9.87
C LEU A 143 -0.50 -4.70 -9.73
N ILE A 144 -1.57 -4.15 -10.29
CA ILE A 144 -1.95 -2.75 -10.11
C ILE A 144 -3.41 -2.71 -9.66
N PHE A 145 -3.66 -2.35 -8.41
CA PHE A 145 -4.99 -2.12 -7.86
C PHE A 145 -5.37 -0.67 -8.07
N ILE A 146 -6.52 -0.42 -8.69
CA ILE A 146 -6.95 0.93 -9.06
C ILE A 146 -8.29 1.23 -8.41
N ASP A 147 -8.35 2.37 -7.76
CA ASP A 147 -9.56 2.98 -7.23
C ASP A 147 -10.02 4.11 -8.18
N PRO A 148 -11.14 3.93 -8.91
CA PRO A 148 -11.75 5.01 -9.67
C PRO A 148 -12.05 6.26 -8.83
N VAL A 149 -12.35 7.37 -9.51
CA VAL A 149 -12.71 8.62 -8.84
C VAL A 149 -13.86 8.39 -7.85
N ALA A 150 -13.68 8.86 -6.62
CA ALA A 150 -14.62 8.74 -5.50
C ALA A 150 -14.85 7.31 -4.98
N THR A 151 -13.94 6.38 -5.26
CA THR A 151 -13.89 5.07 -4.59
C THR A 151 -12.64 5.00 -3.73
N GLY A 152 -12.77 4.58 -2.47
CA GLY A 152 -11.63 4.52 -1.54
C GLY A 152 -11.33 5.86 -0.88
#